data_AF-A0A0F2LNL0-F1
#
_entry.id   AF-A0A0F2LNL0-F1
#
_cell.length_a   1.000
_cell.length_b   1.000
_cell.length_c   1.000
_cell.angle_alpha   90.00
_cell.angle_beta   90.00
_cell.angle_gamma   90.00
#
_symmetry.space_group_name_H-M   'P 1'
#
loop_
_entity.id
_entity.type
_entity.pdbx_description
1 polymer ?
#
loop_
_entity_poly.entity_id
_entity_poly.type
_entity_poly.pdbx_seq_one_letter_code
_entity_poly.pdbx_strand_id
1 'polypeptide(L)'
;MFVVYEFPELHEEVVKERVNRFLVLTASSRACHLHDPGRLKELIYPGNRILVREVNRGKRKTDCQVTAAWDGTWVVTDSSVHSQIAEKFLPGAKREVKVGNS
;
A
#
# COMPACT_ATOMS: atom_id res chain seq x y z
N MET A 1 -17.49 13.52 -12.12
CA MET A 1 -16.66 12.41 -11.59
C MET A 1 -16.53 12.62 -10.10
N PHE A 2 -16.91 11.63 -9.27
CA PHE A 2 -16.83 11.74 -7.81
C PHE A 2 -15.50 11.13 -7.34
N VAL A 3 -14.64 11.93 -6.73
CA VAL A 3 -13.37 11.47 -6.15
C VAL A 3 -13.65 10.89 -4.77
N VAL A 4 -13.23 9.64 -4.54
CA VAL A 4 -13.52 8.90 -3.30
C VAL A 4 -12.36 8.91 -2.32
N TYR A 5 -11.14 9.09 -2.83
CA TYR A 5 -9.90 9.17 -2.09
C TYR A 5 -8.84 9.83 -2.95
N GLU A 6 -8.04 10.68 -2.33
CA GLU A 6 -6.89 11.32 -2.96
C GLU A 6 -5.65 10.95 -2.16
N PHE A 7 -4.65 10.39 -2.84
CA PHE A 7 -3.35 10.11 -2.23
C PHE A 7 -2.54 11.41 -2.16
N PRO A 8 -1.64 11.56 -1.17
CA PRO A 8 -0.58 12.57 -1.26
C PRO A 8 0.32 12.29 -2.46
N GLU A 9 1.31 13.15 -2.68
CA GLU A 9 2.29 12.97 -3.75
C GLU A 9 2.84 11.53 -3.78
N LEU A 10 2.75 10.93 -4.97
CA LEU A 10 3.22 9.58 -5.25
C LEU A 10 4.43 9.66 -6.17
N HIS A 11 5.44 8.86 -5.85
CA HIS A 11 6.62 8.68 -6.67
C HIS A 11 6.63 7.27 -7.23
N GLU A 12 7.10 7.14 -8.47
CA GLU A 12 7.29 5.83 -9.07
C GLU A 12 8.63 5.22 -8.65
N GLU A 13 8.63 3.94 -8.35
CA GLU A 13 9.81 3.14 -8.03
C GLU A 13 9.72 1.78 -8.73
N VAL A 14 10.85 1.08 -8.79
CA VAL A 14 10.92 -0.29 -9.29
C VAL A 14 11.22 -1.23 -8.13
N VAL A 15 10.49 -2.33 -8.04
CA VAL A 15 10.73 -3.36 -7.03
C VAL A 15 12.09 -4.01 -7.31
N LYS A 16 12.98 -3.97 -6.32
CA LYS A 16 14.20 -4.79 -6.33
C LYS A 16 13.92 -6.16 -5.71
N GLU A 17 13.28 -6.17 -4.54
CA GLU A 17 13.00 -7.40 -3.79
C GLU A 17 11.86 -7.20 -2.78
N ARG A 18 11.04 -8.24 -2.56
CA ARG A 18 10.12 -8.33 -1.43
C ARG A 18 10.76 -9.12 -0.29
N VAL A 19 11.47 -8.42 0.60
CA VAL A 19 12.27 -9.01 1.69
C VAL A 19 11.42 -9.88 2.63
N ASN A 20 10.21 -9.43 2.94
CA ASN A 20 9.22 -10.19 3.69
C ASN A 20 7.81 -9.67 3.37
N ARG A 21 6.77 -10.20 4.03
CA ARG A 21 5.38 -9.82 3.75
C ARG A 21 5.06 -8.32 3.93
N PHE A 22 5.91 -7.57 4.63
CA PHE A 22 5.71 -6.16 4.98
C PHE A 22 6.78 -5.20 4.44
N LEU A 23 7.82 -5.71 3.78
CA LEU A 23 8.98 -4.90 3.38
C LEU A 23 9.35 -5.16 1.93
N VAL A 24 9.40 -4.07 1.17
CA VAL A 24 9.86 -4.03 -0.21
C VAL A 24 11.10 -3.14 -0.28
N LEU A 25 12.16 -3.65 -0.89
CA LEU A 25 13.31 -2.86 -1.29
C LEU A 25 13.12 -2.42 -2.72
N THR A 26 13.35 -1.14 -3.00
CA THR A 26 13.31 -0.58 -4.35
C THR A 26 14.67 -0.63 -5.03
N ALA A 27 14.69 -0.44 -6.35
CA ALA A 27 15.92 -0.32 -7.14
C ALA A 27 16.80 0.84 -6.66
N SER A 28 16.18 1.94 -6.21
CA SER A 28 16.83 3.08 -5.56
C SER A 28 17.29 2.81 -4.12
N SER A 29 17.30 1.54 -3.69
CA SER A 29 17.70 1.09 -2.35
C SER A 29 16.88 1.66 -1.19
N ARG A 30 15.63 2.04 -1.46
CA ARG A 30 14.70 2.50 -0.42
C ARG A 30 13.98 1.33 0.21
N ALA A 31 13.77 1.42 1.53
CA ALA A 31 12.96 0.47 2.28
C ALA A 31 11.52 0.98 2.39
N CYS A 32 10.59 0.39 1.65
CA CYS A 32 9.18 0.76 1.68
C CYS A 32 8.34 -0.29 2.40
N HIS A 33 7.42 0.17 3.25
CA HIS A 33 6.46 -0.69 3.93
C HIS A 33 5.32 -1.10 3.00
N LEU A 34 4.94 -2.37 3.03
CA LEU A 34 3.78 -2.93 2.35
C LEU A 34 2.71 -3.29 3.40
N HIS A 35 1.55 -2.64 3.36
CA HIS A 35 0.48 -2.87 4.34
C HIS A 35 -0.25 -4.19 4.12
N ASP A 36 -0.41 -4.62 2.87
CA ASP A 36 -1.09 -5.85 2.56
C ASP A 36 -0.12 -7.06 2.69
N PRO A 37 -0.28 -7.91 3.72
CA PRO A 37 0.55 -9.10 3.89
C PRO A 37 0.17 -10.24 2.94
N GLY A 38 -0.86 -10.05 2.12
CA GLY A 38 -1.44 -11.02 1.20
C GLY A 38 -0.45 -11.53 0.15
N ARG A 39 -0.95 -12.47 -0.66
CA ARG A 39 -0.09 -13.30 -1.51
C ARG A 39 0.68 -12.49 -2.56
N LEU A 40 0.16 -11.38 -3.10
CA LEU A 40 0.80 -10.31 -3.93
C LEU A 40 2.09 -10.65 -4.72
N LYS A 41 2.28 -11.89 -5.18
CA LYS A 41 3.53 -12.34 -5.84
C LYS A 41 3.52 -11.93 -7.30
N GLU A 42 2.32 -11.83 -7.86
CA GLU A 42 1.99 -11.35 -9.18
C GLU A 42 2.09 -9.82 -9.29
N LEU A 43 2.03 -9.08 -8.16
CA LEU A 43 2.12 -7.62 -8.15
C LEU A 43 3.45 -7.09 -7.60
N ILE A 44 4.08 -7.79 -6.66
CA ILE A 44 5.32 -7.33 -6.01
C ILE A 44 6.44 -8.33 -6.30
N TYR A 45 6.95 -8.26 -7.53
CA TYR A 45 8.08 -9.05 -8.02
C TYR A 45 9.22 -8.15 -8.51
N PRO A 46 10.48 -8.61 -8.48
CA PRO A 46 11.62 -7.84 -8.99
C PRO A 46 11.40 -7.34 -10.42
N GLY A 47 11.58 -6.04 -10.63
CA GLY A 47 11.37 -5.37 -11.92
C GLY A 47 9.98 -4.76 -12.11
N ASN A 48 8.99 -5.05 -11.25
CA ASN A 48 7.68 -4.41 -11.40
C ASN A 48 7.71 -2.93 -10.98
N ARG A 49 6.86 -2.12 -11.62
CA ARG A 49 6.64 -0.71 -11.28
C ARG A 49 5.67 -0.60 -10.11
N ILE A 50 6.00 0.27 -9.16
CA ILE A 50 5.16 0.58 -8.00
C ILE A 50 5.06 2.09 -7.81
N LEU A 51 3.96 2.54 -7.21
CA LEU A 51 3.83 3.88 -6.67
C LEU A 51 4.04 3.84 -5.17
N VAL A 52 4.87 4.74 -4.67
CA VAL A 52 5.19 4.88 -3.26
C VAL A 52 4.86 6.29 -2.78
N ARG A 53 4.47 6.42 -1.51
CA ARG A 53 4.38 7.73 -0.84
C ARG A 53 5.43 7.85 0.25
N GLU A 54 5.92 9.07 0.43
CA GLU A 54 6.78 9.40 1.56
C GLU A 54 6.02 9.21 2.88
N VAL A 55 6.73 8.73 3.90
CA VAL A 55 6.23 8.74 5.27
C VAL A 55 7.15 9.60 6.12
N ASN A 56 6.58 10.58 6.83
CA ASN A 56 7.35 11.49 7.69
C ASN A 56 8.28 10.69 8.62
N ARG A 57 9.58 11.03 8.58
CA ARG A 57 10.64 10.44 9.39
C ARG A 57 10.47 10.82 10.86
N GLY A 58 9.60 10.08 11.55
CA GLY A 58 9.56 9.97 13.00
C GLY A 58 10.22 8.68 13.46
N LYS A 59 9.56 7.92 14.34
CA LYS A 59 10.00 6.58 14.84
C LYS A 59 9.85 5.44 13.82
N ARG A 60 9.61 5.73 12.53
CA ARG A 60 9.37 4.72 11.49
C ARG A 60 10.69 4.08 11.05
N LYS A 61 10.66 2.79 10.74
CA LYS A 61 11.82 2.02 10.26
C LYS A 61 11.97 2.01 8.73
N THR A 62 11.01 2.58 8.00
CA THR A 62 10.91 2.59 6.53
C THR A 62 10.76 4.03 6.05
N ASP A 63 11.37 4.34 4.91
CA ASP A 63 11.34 5.69 4.31
C ASP A 63 10.03 5.99 3.57
N CYS A 64 9.39 4.94 3.06
CA CYS A 64 8.25 5.04 2.16
C CYS A 64 7.20 3.96 2.47
N GLN A 65 6.06 4.08 1.82
CA GLN A 65 4.98 3.10 1.84
C GLN A 65 4.57 2.77 0.39
N VAL A 66 4.46 1.48 0.07
CA VAL A 66 3.94 1.03 -1.22
C VAL A 66 2.44 1.30 -1.28
N THR A 67 2.02 2.09 -2.25
CA THR A 67 0.63 2.53 -2.44
C THR A 67 -0.08 1.69 -3.51
N ALA A 68 0.57 1.48 -4.65
CA ALA A 68 0.02 0.73 -5.77
C ALA A 68 1.10 -0.04 -6.53
N ALA A 69 0.70 -1.08 -7.27
CA ALA A 69 1.54 -1.86 -8.16
C ALA A 69 0.96 -1.88 -9.58
N TRP A 70 1.82 -2.01 -10.58
CA TRP A 70 1.41 -2.06 -11.98
C TRP A 70 1.04 -3.47 -12.44
N ASP A 71 -0.09 -3.60 -13.14
CA ASP A 71 -0.55 -4.83 -13.80
C ASP A 71 -1.31 -4.50 -15.12
N GLY A 72 -0.78 -3.55 -15.89
CA GLY A 72 -1.49 -2.93 -17.03
C GLY A 72 -2.44 -1.79 -16.62
N THR A 73 -2.77 -1.73 -15.33
CA THR A 73 -3.34 -0.57 -14.63
C THR A 73 -2.72 -0.45 -13.24
N TRP A 74 -2.94 0.67 -12.56
CA TRP A 74 -2.54 0.81 -11.16
C TRP A 74 -3.50 0.07 -10.25
N VAL A 75 -3.00 -0.93 -9.55
CA VAL A 75 -3.72 -1.68 -8.53
C VAL A 75 -3.32 -1.12 -7.16
N VAL A 76 -4.27 -0.57 -6.43
CA VAL A 76 -4.03 -0.09 -5.06
C VAL A 76 -3.80 -1.29 -4.14
N THR A 77 -2.58 -1.39 -3.61
CA THR A 77 -2.14 -2.48 -2.70
C THR A 77 -2.06 -2.01 -1.24
N ASP A 78 -2.37 -0.74 -0.98
CA ASP A 78 -2.35 -0.17 0.37
C ASP A 78 -3.65 -0.43 1.12
N SER A 79 -3.70 -1.56 1.82
CA SER A 79 -4.87 -1.95 2.60
C SER A 79 -5.24 -0.96 3.72
N SER A 80 -4.34 -0.06 4.13
CA SER A 80 -4.64 0.95 5.16
C SER A 80 -5.72 1.95 4.74
N VAL A 81 -5.96 2.13 3.43
CA VAL A 81 -6.97 3.07 2.91
C VAL A 81 -8.29 2.40 2.53
N HIS A 82 -8.32 1.07 2.38
CA HIS A 82 -9.48 0.35 1.83
C HIS A 82 -10.75 0.56 2.66
N SER A 83 -10.65 0.52 3.99
CA SER A 83 -11.81 0.71 4.86
C SER A 83 -12.32 2.16 4.89
N GLN A 84 -11.44 3.15 4.71
CA GLN A 84 -11.85 4.55 4.55
C GLN A 84 -12.57 4.78 3.21
N ILE A 85 -12.13 4.11 2.14
CA ILE A 85 -12.79 4.16 0.83
C ILE A 85 -14.17 3.48 0.94
N ALA A 86 -14.23 2.28 1.50
CA ALA A 86 -15.47 1.51 1.64
C ALA A 86 -16.55 2.26 2.43
N GLU A 87 -16.17 3.00 3.48
CA GLU A 87 -17.07 3.82 4.28
C GLU A 87 -17.84 4.87 3.46
N LYS A 88 -17.26 5.36 2.34
CA LYS A 88 -17.95 6.30 1.44
C LYS A 88 -19.15 5.68 0.72
N PHE A 89 -19.21 4.35 0.67
CA PHE A 89 -20.27 3.60 -0.01
C PHE A 89 -21.16 2.82 0.96
N LEU A 90 -20.76 2.69 2.23
CA LEU A 90 -21.43 1.88 3.25
C LEU A 90 -21.81 2.73 4.48
N PRO A 91 -22.85 3.58 4.37
CA PRO A 91 -23.26 4.44 5.48
C PRO A 91 -23.71 3.61 6.68
N GLY A 92 -23.27 4.00 7.88
CA GLY A 92 -23.60 3.31 9.14
C GLY A 92 -22.77 2.07 9.46
N ALA A 93 -21.84 1.69 8.58
CA ALA A 93 -20.88 0.62 8.88
C ALA A 93 -19.90 1.04 9.99
N LYS A 94 -19.48 0.07 10.80
CA LYS A 94 -18.44 0.26 11.84
C LYS A 94 -17.18 -0.51 11.45
N ARG A 95 -16.01 0.11 11.62
CA ARG A 95 -14.69 -0.49 11.37
C ARG A 95 -14.21 -1.25 12.61
N GLU A 96 -13.38 -2.28 12.42
CA GLU A 96 -12.71 -3.04 13.50
C GLU A 96 -13.67 -3.53 14.60
N VAL A 97 -14.86 -3.98 14.22
CA VAL A 97 -15.81 -4.54 15.18
C VAL A 97 -15.29 -5.87 15.68
N LYS A 98 -15.05 -5.97 16.98
CA LYS A 98 -14.64 -7.22 17.63
C LYS A 98 -15.74 -8.26 17.49
N VAL A 99 -15.42 -9.43 16.94
CA VAL A 99 -16.35 -10.56 16.79
C VAL A 99 -15.70 -11.81 17.36
N GLY A 100 -16.16 -12.23 18.55
CA GLY A 100 -15.58 -13.34 19.28
C GLY A 100 -14.14 -13.06 19.69
N ASN A 101 -13.22 -13.89 19.21
CA ASN A 101 -11.77 -13.81 19.50
C ASN A 101 -10.98 -13.03 18.45
N SER A 102 -11.65 -12.39 17.49
CA SER A 102 -11.06 -11.51 16.47
C SER A 102 -11.35 -10.06 16.77
#